data_AF-A0A938ANF6-F1
#
_entry.id   AF-A0A938ANF6-F1
#
_cell.length_a   1.000
_cell.length_b   1.000
_cell.length_c   1.000
_cell.angle_alpha   90.00
_cell.angle_beta   90.00
_cell.angle_gamma   90.00
#
_symmetry.space_group_name_H-M   'P 1'
#
loop_
_entity.id
_entity.type
_entity.pdbx_description
1 polymer ?
#
loop_
_entity_poly.entity_id
_entity_poly.type
_entity_poly.pdbx_seq_one_letter_code
_entity_poly.pdbx_strand_id
1 'polypeptide(L)'
;MSESPSTTPRTEPAEDYSTGAPVHPAPEPGLTLRSRLEALLFVSAGPSDAARLAAALGASSKDIDRALEELKQDLEARGLRLQHHRAGYQLTTAPQASE
;
A
#
# COMPACT_ATOMS: atom_id res chain seq x y z
N MET A 1 59.39 25.21 -12.28
CA MET A 1 59.37 24.81 -10.85
C MET A 1 57.91 24.77 -10.45
N SER A 2 57.25 23.60 -10.53
CA SER A 2 57.18 22.58 -9.46
C SER A 2 56.48 23.18 -8.24
N GLU A 3 55.30 22.74 -7.79
CA GLU A 3 54.81 21.38 -7.62
C GLU A 3 53.28 21.32 -7.69
N SER A 4 52.76 20.25 -8.31
CA SER A 4 51.50 19.64 -7.89
C SER A 4 51.75 18.81 -6.64
N PRO A 5 50.73 18.60 -5.81
CA PRO A 5 50.44 17.21 -5.48
C PRO A 5 48.99 16.86 -5.83
N SER A 6 48.89 15.86 -6.72
CA SER A 6 47.69 15.09 -6.99
C SER A 6 47.15 14.51 -5.69
N THR A 7 46.01 15.02 -5.21
CA THR A 7 45.17 14.25 -4.29
C THR A 7 44.38 13.28 -5.13
N THR A 8 44.87 12.05 -5.15
CA THR A 8 44.21 10.85 -5.65
C THR A 8 42.78 10.78 -5.10
N PRO A 9 41.76 10.47 -5.92
CA PRO A 9 40.46 10.10 -5.37
C PRO A 9 40.65 8.87 -4.50
N ARG A 10 40.18 8.93 -3.26
CA ARG A 10 40.10 7.77 -2.39
C ARG A 10 39.05 6.83 -2.98
N THR A 11 39.51 5.89 -3.80
CA THR A 11 38.74 4.72 -4.22
C THR A 11 38.45 3.92 -2.96
N GLU A 12 37.22 4.00 -2.46
CA GLU A 12 36.69 3.06 -1.49
C GLU A 12 36.44 1.73 -2.22
N PRO A 13 37.08 0.62 -1.81
CA PRO A 13 36.71 -0.69 -2.29
C PRO A 13 35.54 -1.17 -1.42
N ALA A 14 34.31 -0.96 -1.90
CA ALA A 14 33.14 -1.69 -1.42
C ALA A 14 32.49 -2.43 -2.59
N GLU A 15 33.33 -3.14 -3.35
CA GLU A 15 32.90 -4.24 -4.23
C GLU A 15 32.58 -5.46 -3.36
N ASP A 16 31.58 -5.34 -2.48
CA ASP A 16 30.92 -6.47 -1.81
C ASP A 16 29.39 -6.27 -1.80
N TYR A 17 28.87 -5.55 -2.78
CA TYR A 17 27.48 -5.73 -3.20
C TYR A 17 27.42 -6.78 -4.31
N SER A 18 27.95 -7.96 -4.01
CA SER A 18 27.47 -9.18 -4.65
C SER A 18 26.09 -9.47 -4.07
N THR A 19 25.11 -8.61 -4.37
CA THR A 19 23.69 -8.86 -4.11
C THR A 19 23.34 -10.11 -4.90
N GLY A 20 23.26 -11.23 -4.19
CA GLY A 20 23.09 -12.55 -4.75
C GLY A 20 21.87 -12.62 -5.64
N ALA A 21 22.10 -12.98 -6.91
CA ALA A 21 21.12 -13.26 -7.95
C ALA A 21 20.10 -12.14 -8.23
N PRO A 22 19.69 -11.95 -9.49
CA PRO A 22 18.40 -11.31 -9.71
C PRO A 22 17.36 -12.25 -9.09
N VAL A 23 16.87 -11.90 -7.90
CA VAL A 23 15.63 -12.48 -7.36
C VAL A 23 14.54 -12.06 -8.34
N HIS A 24 14.38 -12.81 -9.43
CA HIS A 24 13.16 -12.75 -10.21
C HIS A 24 12.05 -13.06 -9.21
N PRO A 25 11.17 -12.10 -8.88
CA PRO A 25 10.09 -12.42 -7.97
C PRO A 25 9.31 -13.57 -8.61
N ALA A 26 8.99 -14.58 -7.80
CA ALA A 26 7.96 -15.54 -8.14
C ALA A 26 6.72 -14.76 -8.63
N PRO A 27 5.84 -15.32 -9.49
CA PRO A 27 4.61 -14.64 -9.85
C PRO A 27 3.87 -14.27 -8.57
N GLU A 28 3.95 -12.97 -8.21
CA GLU A 28 3.41 -12.46 -6.96
C GLU A 28 1.92 -12.78 -6.96
N PRO A 29 1.41 -13.53 -5.96
CA PRO A 29 -0.01 -13.85 -5.92
C PRO A 29 -0.80 -12.54 -5.98
N GLY A 30 -1.62 -12.41 -7.03
CA GLY A 30 -2.36 -11.19 -7.28
C GLY A 30 -3.22 -10.82 -6.07
N LEU A 31 -3.26 -9.53 -5.71
CA LEU A 31 -4.04 -9.07 -4.58
C LEU A 31 -5.53 -9.41 -4.76
N THR A 32 -6.15 -9.89 -3.69
CA THR A 32 -7.61 -10.09 -3.65
C THR A 32 -8.35 -8.76 -3.86
N LEU A 33 -9.63 -8.81 -4.26
CA LEU A 33 -10.43 -7.60 -4.42
C LEU A 33 -10.50 -6.78 -3.12
N ARG A 34 -10.62 -7.46 -1.97
CA ARG A 34 -10.61 -6.85 -0.64
C ARG A 34 -9.30 -6.15 -0.33
N SER A 35 -8.16 -6.80 -0.58
CA SER A 35 -6.84 -6.20 -0.36
C SER A 35 -6.60 -4.97 -1.24
N ARG A 36 -7.12 -5.00 -2.48
CA ARG A 36 -7.08 -3.82 -3.38
C ARG A 36 -7.98 -2.69 -2.88
N LEU A 37 -9.18 -3.00 -2.36
CA LEU A 37 -10.06 -2.02 -1.73
C LEU A 37 -9.41 -1.39 -0.50
N GLU A 38 -8.83 -2.19 0.39
CA GLU A 38 -8.11 -1.72 1.57
C GLU A 38 -6.99 -0.74 1.16
N ALA A 39 -6.17 -1.12 0.16
CA ALA A 39 -5.10 -0.26 -0.34
C ALA A 39 -5.60 1.08 -0.89
N LEU A 40 -6.69 1.06 -1.69
CA LEU A 40 -7.28 2.30 -2.23
C LEU A 40 -7.86 3.19 -1.13
N LEU A 41 -8.58 2.60 -0.16
CA LEU A 41 -9.15 3.35 0.95
C LEU A 41 -8.07 3.91 1.89
N PHE A 42 -6.95 3.19 2.04
CA PHE A 42 -5.82 3.62 2.87
C PHE A 42 -5.11 4.85 2.31
N VAL A 43 -4.92 4.92 0.99
CA VAL A 43 -4.28 6.08 0.33
C VAL A 43 -5.25 7.24 0.09
N SER A 44 -6.55 7.00 0.21
CA SER A 44 -7.57 8.03 -0.03
C SER A 44 -7.56 9.09 1.08
N ALA A 45 -7.36 10.35 0.71
CA ALA A 45 -7.38 11.48 1.63
C ALA A 45 -8.77 11.78 2.26
N GLY A 46 -9.80 11.00 1.90
CA GLY A 46 -11.16 11.18 2.35
C GLY A 46 -12.09 10.05 1.88
N PRO A 47 -13.42 10.24 2.00
CA PRO A 47 -14.42 9.26 1.62
C PRO A 47 -14.34 8.89 0.14
N SER A 48 -14.37 7.59 -0.13
CA SER A 48 -14.38 7.01 -1.47
C SER A 48 -15.75 6.45 -1.80
N ASP A 49 -16.32 6.95 -2.90
CA ASP A 49 -17.58 6.45 -3.44
C ASP A 49 -17.45 5.01 -3.98
N ALA A 50 -18.47 4.17 -3.74
CA ALA A 50 -18.46 2.76 -4.14
C ALA A 50 -18.41 2.58 -5.67
N ALA A 51 -19.10 3.44 -6.44
CA ALA A 51 -19.05 3.37 -7.89
C ALA A 51 -17.67 3.79 -8.42
N ARG A 52 -17.00 4.76 -7.78
CA ARG A 52 -15.61 5.11 -8.08
C ARG A 52 -14.64 3.96 -7.79
N LEU A 53 -14.82 3.27 -6.66
CA LEU A 53 -14.03 2.07 -6.31
C LEU A 53 -14.26 0.94 -7.32
N ALA A 54 -15.51 0.70 -7.73
CA ALA A 54 -15.86 -0.27 -8.77
C ALA A 54 -15.16 0.02 -10.10
N ALA A 55 -15.23 1.28 -10.55
CA ALA A 55 -14.60 1.71 -11.79
C ALA A 55 -13.07 1.60 -11.73
N ALA A 56 -12.43 1.98 -10.61
CA ALA A 56 -10.99 1.90 -10.43
C ALA A 56 -10.48 0.44 -10.39
N LEU A 57 -11.28 -0.48 -9.86
CA LEU A 57 -10.92 -1.89 -9.70
C LEU A 57 -11.42 -2.79 -10.83
N GLY A 58 -12.22 -2.26 -11.75
CA GLY A 58 -12.84 -3.02 -12.85
C GLY A 58 -13.77 -4.12 -12.35
N ALA A 59 -14.45 -3.92 -11.21
CA ALA A 59 -15.32 -4.91 -10.58
C ALA A 59 -16.79 -4.48 -10.62
N SER A 60 -17.70 -5.44 -10.47
CA SER A 60 -19.14 -5.14 -10.39
C SER A 60 -19.49 -4.47 -9.06
N SER A 61 -20.53 -3.63 -9.03
CA SER A 61 -20.99 -3.01 -7.78
C SER A 61 -21.30 -4.06 -6.70
N LYS A 62 -21.92 -5.18 -7.09
CA LYS A 62 -22.23 -6.29 -6.18
C LYS A 62 -20.98 -6.91 -5.55
N ASP A 63 -19.90 -7.04 -6.32
CA ASP A 63 -18.63 -7.57 -5.81
C ASP A 63 -17.93 -6.57 -4.89
N ILE A 64 -18.04 -5.27 -5.18
CA ILE A 64 -17.53 -4.19 -4.33
C ILE A 64 -18.30 -4.15 -3.01
N ASP A 65 -19.64 -4.16 -3.04
CA ASP A 65 -20.47 -4.15 -1.84
C ASP A 65 -20.17 -5.36 -0.94
N ARG A 66 -20.06 -6.55 -1.53
CA ARG A 66 -19.67 -7.76 -0.80
C ARG A 66 -18.27 -7.61 -0.19
N ALA A 67 -17.30 -7.17 -0.98
CA ALA A 67 -15.93 -7.04 -0.53
C ALA A 67 -15.74 -5.94 0.54
N LEU A 68 -16.54 -4.86 0.51
CA LEU A 68 -16.56 -3.83 1.55
C LEU A 68 -17.14 -4.36 2.86
N GLU A 69 -18.21 -5.16 2.81
CA GLU A 69 -18.78 -5.80 3.99
C GLU A 69 -17.82 -6.82 4.60
N GLU A 70 -17.18 -7.65 3.77
CA GLU A 70 -16.13 -8.57 4.21
C GLU A 70 -14.93 -7.84 4.81
N LEU A 71 -14.49 -6.72 4.19
CA LEU A 71 -13.40 -5.89 4.71
C LEU A 71 -13.76 -5.27 6.06
N LYS A 72 -15.00 -4.80 6.23
CA LYS A 72 -15.48 -4.26 7.50
C LYS A 72 -15.35 -5.30 8.61
N GLN A 73 -15.81 -6.53 8.36
CA GLN A 73 -15.74 -7.63 9.31
C GLN A 73 -14.29 -7.99 9.68
N ASP A 74 -13.39 -8.04 8.69
CA ASP A 74 -11.96 -8.30 8.92
C ASP A 74 -11.29 -7.21 9.77
N LEU A 75 -11.79 -5.97 9.71
CA LEU A 75 -11.26 -4.84 10.45
C LEU A 75 -11.80 -4.72 11.88
N GLU A 76 -12.89 -5.39 12.25
CA GLU A 76 -13.52 -5.28 13.59
C GLU A 76 -12.53 -5.59 14.73
N ALA A 77 -11.64 -6.57 14.55
CA ALA A 77 -10.64 -6.97 15.55
C ALA A 77 -9.27 -6.27 15.36
N ARG A 78 -9.16 -5.30 14.45
CA ARG A 78 -7.89 -4.61 14.11
C ARG A 78 -7.87 -3.17 14.64
N GLY A 79 -6.77 -2.46 14.43
CA GLY A 79 -6.60 -1.05 14.84
C GLY A 79 -7.24 -0.01 13.92
N LEU A 80 -7.86 -0.44 12.81
CA LEU A 80 -8.59 0.42 11.87
C LEU A 80 -10.07 0.05 11.82
N ARG A 81 -10.91 0.96 11.35
CA ARG A 81 -12.35 0.78 11.14
C ARG A 81 -12.75 1.29 9.78
N LEU A 82 -13.65 0.55 9.12
CA LEU A 82 -14.30 1.02 7.91
C LEU A 82 -15.55 1.81 8.28
N GLN A 83 -15.54 3.11 7.97
CA GLN A 83 -16.69 3.99 8.16
C GLN A 83 -17.42 4.18 6.84
N HIS A 84 -18.74 4.10 6.88
CA HIS A 84 -19.62 4.39 5.74
C HIS A 84 -20.59 5.52 6.09
N HIS A 85 -20.62 6.56 5.27
CA HIS A 85 -21.54 7.68 5.41
C HIS A 85 -21.92 8.25 4.05
N ARG A 86 -22.71 9.33 4.04
CA ARG A 86 -23.26 9.93 2.80
C ARG A 86 -22.21 10.28 1.72
N ALA A 87 -20.96 10.52 2.09
CA ALA A 87 -19.91 10.85 1.12
C ALA A 87 -19.13 9.62 0.62
N GLY A 88 -19.34 8.44 1.21
CA GLY A 88 -18.69 7.19 0.81
C GLY A 88 -18.06 6.42 1.97
N TYR A 89 -17.08 5.61 1.62
CA TYR A 89 -16.35 4.71 2.50
C TYR A 89 -14.95 5.26 2.83
N GLN A 90 -14.53 5.17 4.09
CA GLN A 90 -13.21 5.64 4.52
C GLN A 90 -12.64 4.74 5.63
N LEU A 91 -11.33 4.57 5.66
CA LEU A 91 -10.64 3.98 6.81
C LEU A 91 -10.36 5.04 7.87
N THR A 92 -10.71 4.73 9.11
CA THR A 92 -10.40 5.52 10.29
C THR A 92 -9.68 4.66 11.32
N THR A 93 -9.10 5.28 12.35
CA THR A 93 -8.58 4.52 13.49
C THR A 93 -9.73 3.89 14.28
N ALA A 94 -9.47 2.73 14.86
CA ALA A 94 -10.35 2.15 15.86
C ALA A 94 -10.35 3.05 17.12
N PRO A 95 -11.49 3.19 17.82
CA PRO A 95 -11.55 4.02 19.03
C PRO A 95 -10.57 3.53 20.11
N GLN A 96 -10.34 2.21 20.19
CA GLN A 96 -9.38 1.60 21.11
C GLN A 96 -7.91 1.94 20.81
N ALA A 97 -7.60 2.49 19.62
CA ALA A 97 -6.23 2.83 19.25
C ALA A 97 -5.72 4.10 19.95
N SER A 98 -6.62 4.88 20.57
CA SER A 98 -6.31 6.15 21.23
C SER A 98 -6.51 6.10 22.75
N GLU A 99 -6.70 4.91 23.34
CA GLU A 99 -6.72 4.70 24.80
C GLU A 99 -5.31 4.52 25.38
#